data_AF-A0A916A6E2-F1
#
_entry.id   AF-A0A916A6E2-F1
#
_cell.length_a   1.000
_cell.length_b   1.000
_cell.length_c   1.000
_cell.angle_alpha   90.00
_cell.angle_beta   90.00
_cell.angle_gamma   90.00
#
_symmetry.space_group_name_H-M   'P 1'
#
loop_
_entity.id
_entity.type
_entity.pdbx_description
1 polymer ?
#
loop_
_entity_poly.entity_id
_entity_poly.type
_entity_poly.pdbx_seq_one_letter_code
_entity_poly.pdbx_strand_id
1 'polypeptide(L)'
;MEHAMKLSGSLAVAATLGTLAAPSAFAVGVLLGSGTLNTPGDLTRIQVGPGVLEFLDLSVTRGSTVAAAVNTYAPFGFHWAKRVEVSDLFDAFGITYASQANSVVSMAATVAQRSSFIDQLGSGSVVLGWLDDLTTASAHTYTCVSINAGCSPDVFSNNSPNFWPTFPGSSTGVYLVRAVPEAPTWAAMLGGLAGLALLMRRRWVGV
;
A
#
# COMPACT_ATOMS: atom_id res chain seq x y z
N MET A 1 -26.70 -66.70 -31.47
CA MET A 1 -26.56 -65.79 -32.63
C MET A 1 -27.81 -64.94 -32.58
N GLU A 2 -27.84 -63.63 -32.30
CA GLU A 2 -26.89 -62.53 -32.42
C GLU A 2 -27.40 -61.35 -31.56
N HIS A 3 -26.46 -60.55 -31.02
CA HIS A 3 -26.45 -59.10 -30.76
C HIS A 3 -27.69 -58.39 -30.12
N ALA A 4 -27.57 -57.41 -29.21
CA ALA A 4 -26.57 -56.35 -29.12
C ALA A 4 -26.55 -55.71 -27.71
N MET A 5 -25.34 -55.48 -27.21
CA MET A 5 -25.01 -54.78 -25.97
C MET A 5 -24.86 -53.28 -26.29
N LYS A 6 -25.74 -52.42 -25.76
CA LYS A 6 -25.65 -50.95 -25.91
C LYS A 6 -24.68 -50.40 -24.86
N LEU A 7 -23.46 -50.08 -25.28
CA LEU A 7 -22.54 -49.23 -24.51
C LEU A 7 -22.89 -47.76 -24.74
N SER A 8 -23.47 -47.11 -23.75
CA SER A 8 -23.63 -45.66 -23.69
C SER A 8 -22.32 -45.04 -23.21
N GLY A 9 -21.48 -44.61 -24.16
CA GLY A 9 -20.24 -43.89 -23.88
C GLY A 9 -20.53 -42.44 -23.48
N SER A 10 -20.27 -42.10 -22.22
CA SER A 10 -20.27 -40.72 -21.74
C SER A 10 -18.99 -40.02 -22.19
N LEU A 11 -19.12 -39.08 -23.13
CA LEU A 11 -18.07 -38.15 -23.53
C LEU A 11 -17.84 -37.13 -22.40
N ALA A 12 -16.80 -37.36 -21.60
CA ALA A 12 -16.26 -36.34 -20.71
C ALA A 12 -15.46 -35.33 -21.56
N VAL A 13 -16.08 -34.20 -21.90
CA VAL A 13 -15.37 -33.05 -22.46
C VAL A 13 -14.61 -32.38 -21.32
N ALA A 14 -13.35 -32.80 -21.14
CA ALA A 14 -12.40 -32.12 -20.28
C ALA A 14 -12.03 -30.79 -20.95
N ALA A 15 -12.76 -29.72 -20.63
CA ALA A 15 -12.37 -28.36 -20.97
C ALA A 15 -11.14 -28.00 -20.13
N THR A 16 -9.95 -28.23 -20.70
CA THR A 16 -8.71 -27.66 -20.21
C THR A 16 -8.76 -26.14 -20.42
N LEU A 17 -9.33 -25.43 -19.45
CA LEU A 17 -9.11 -23.99 -19.29
C LEU A 17 -7.61 -23.81 -19.01
N GLY A 18 -6.86 -23.53 -20.07
CA GLY A 18 -5.50 -23.01 -19.97
C GLY A 18 -5.57 -21.63 -19.32
N THR A 19 -5.40 -21.58 -17.99
CA THR A 19 -5.08 -20.33 -17.31
C THR A 19 -3.71 -19.90 -17.78
N LEU A 20 -3.69 -19.06 -18.82
CA LEU A 20 -2.57 -18.21 -19.14
C LEU A 20 -2.28 -17.38 -17.89
N ALA A 21 -1.33 -17.83 -17.08
CA ALA A 21 -0.75 -17.03 -16.02
C ALA A 21 -0.03 -15.87 -16.70
N ALA A 22 -0.75 -14.77 -16.90
CA ALA A 22 -0.13 -13.51 -17.29
C ALA A 22 0.96 -13.22 -16.25
N PRO A 23 2.16 -12.78 -16.69
CA PRO A 23 3.17 -12.33 -15.74
C PRO A 23 2.49 -11.26 -14.88
N SER A 24 2.42 -11.53 -13.58
CA SER A 24 1.93 -10.58 -12.59
C SER A 24 2.86 -9.39 -12.64
N ALA A 25 2.51 -8.40 -13.46
CA ALA A 25 3.16 -7.11 -13.47
C ALA A 25 3.16 -6.64 -12.01
N PHE A 26 4.34 -6.32 -11.49
CA PHE A 26 4.46 -5.74 -10.16
C PHE A 26 3.49 -4.56 -10.11
N ALA A 27 2.53 -4.65 -9.20
CA ALA A 27 1.47 -3.65 -9.15
C ALA A 27 2.09 -2.36 -8.59
N VAL A 28 2.35 -1.41 -9.49
CA VAL A 28 2.77 -0.06 -9.13
C VAL A 28 1.67 0.54 -8.25
N GLY A 29 2.06 1.20 -7.17
CA GLY A 29 1.12 1.93 -6.32
C GLY A 29 0.31 2.94 -7.14
N VAL A 30 -1.01 3.00 -6.93
CA VAL A 30 -1.88 3.99 -7.58
C VAL A 30 -2.56 4.83 -6.50
N LEU A 31 -2.46 6.16 -6.59
CA LEU A 31 -3.14 7.04 -5.65
C LEU A 31 -4.67 6.96 -5.84
N LEU A 32 -5.38 6.55 -4.79
CA LEU A 32 -6.85 6.52 -4.74
C LEU A 32 -7.45 7.82 -4.19
N GLY A 33 -6.63 8.64 -3.51
CA GLY A 33 -7.03 9.91 -2.90
C GLY A 33 -6.96 9.87 -1.37
N SER A 34 -7.78 10.70 -0.72
CA SER A 34 -7.85 10.79 0.74
C SER A 34 -8.94 9.93 1.37
N GLY A 35 -8.73 9.54 2.63
CA GLY A 35 -9.70 8.88 3.49
C GLY A 35 -9.94 9.65 4.79
N THR A 36 -10.63 9.03 5.75
CA THR A 36 -10.87 9.61 7.07
C THR A 36 -10.88 8.53 8.14
N LEU A 37 -10.03 8.69 9.16
CA LEU A 37 -10.03 7.91 10.38
C LEU A 37 -10.62 8.73 11.53
N ASN A 38 -10.01 9.87 11.85
CA ASN A 38 -10.40 10.75 12.96
C ASN A 38 -10.82 12.14 12.44
N THR A 39 -10.05 12.71 11.51
CA THR A 39 -10.32 14.02 10.92
C THR A 39 -10.43 13.93 9.39
N PRO A 40 -11.27 14.76 8.74
CA PRO A 40 -11.42 14.72 7.29
C PRO A 40 -10.07 14.81 6.57
N GLY A 41 -9.78 13.81 5.74
CA GLY A 41 -8.58 13.78 4.91
C GLY A 41 -7.31 13.25 5.57
N ASP A 42 -7.37 12.74 6.80
CA ASP A 42 -6.19 12.27 7.56
C ASP A 42 -5.61 10.92 7.10
N LEU A 43 -6.12 10.36 6.00
CA LEU A 43 -5.56 9.16 5.38
C LEU A 43 -5.21 9.43 3.93
N THR A 44 -4.04 8.94 3.50
CA THR A 44 -3.69 8.78 2.08
C THR A 44 -3.90 7.33 1.68
N ARG A 45 -4.69 7.09 0.64
CA ARG A 45 -5.06 5.74 0.19
C ARG A 45 -4.39 5.44 -1.13
N ILE A 46 -3.69 4.31 -1.20
CA ILE A 46 -3.07 3.82 -2.42
C ILE A 46 -3.52 2.39 -2.71
N GLN A 47 -3.70 2.06 -3.98
CA GLN A 47 -3.96 0.70 -4.43
C GLN A 47 -2.63 0.01 -4.73
N VAL A 48 -2.42 -1.18 -4.16
CA VAL A 48 -1.26 -2.04 -4.41
C VAL A 48 -1.77 -3.44 -4.73
N GLY A 49 -1.80 -3.76 -6.03
CA GLY A 49 -2.40 -5.01 -6.52
C GLY A 49 -3.89 -5.09 -6.17
N PRO A 50 -4.37 -6.20 -5.55
CA PRO A 50 -5.76 -6.34 -5.12
C PRO A 50 -6.05 -5.70 -3.75
N GLY A 51 -5.06 -5.04 -3.13
CA GLY A 51 -5.18 -4.46 -1.79
C GLY A 51 -5.18 -2.94 -1.81
N VAL A 52 -5.66 -2.35 -0.73
CA VAL A 52 -5.51 -0.91 -0.45
C VAL A 52 -4.60 -0.75 0.77
N LEU A 53 -3.61 0.13 0.65
CA LEU A 53 -2.85 0.61 1.81
C LEU A 53 -3.37 2.00 2.18
N GLU A 54 -3.56 2.21 3.48
CA GLU A 54 -3.91 3.52 4.02
C GLU A 54 -2.76 4.00 4.91
N PHE A 55 -2.21 5.14 4.53
CA PHE A 55 -1.18 5.85 5.29
C PHE A 55 -1.82 6.95 6.10
N LEU A 56 -1.47 7.02 7.38
CA LEU A 56 -1.91 8.13 8.23
C LEU A 56 -1.17 9.42 7.83
N ASP A 57 -1.89 10.53 7.75
CA ASP A 57 -1.35 11.86 7.47
C ASP A 57 -0.22 12.21 8.47
N LEU A 58 0.81 12.87 7.96
CA LEU A 58 2.04 13.13 8.69
C LEU A 58 1.86 14.14 9.81
N SER A 59 0.91 15.07 9.65
CA SER A 59 0.57 16.04 10.69
C SER A 59 0.14 15.36 11.99
N VAL A 60 -0.43 14.16 11.90
CA VAL A 60 -0.96 13.38 13.01
C VAL A 60 0.13 12.73 13.86
N THR A 61 1.25 12.32 13.24
CA THR A 61 2.37 11.65 13.95
C THR A 61 3.52 12.59 14.27
N ARG A 62 3.45 13.85 13.83
CA ARG A 62 4.51 14.85 14.02
C ARG A 62 4.87 15.04 15.50
N GLY A 63 6.16 14.91 15.81
CA GLY A 63 6.69 15.11 17.15
C GLY A 63 6.42 13.95 18.12
N SER A 64 5.73 12.89 17.69
CA SER A 64 5.57 11.66 18.47
C SER A 64 6.81 10.78 18.34
N THR A 65 7.14 10.03 19.39
CA THR A 65 8.09 8.92 19.25
C THR A 65 7.44 7.81 18.44
N VAL A 66 8.24 6.98 17.76
CA VAL A 66 7.74 5.80 17.05
C VAL A 66 6.90 4.91 17.96
N ALA A 67 7.41 4.60 19.16
CA ALA A 67 6.70 3.75 20.11
C ALA A 67 5.35 4.35 20.53
N ALA A 68 5.30 5.67 20.78
CA ALA A 68 4.05 6.35 21.11
C ALA A 68 3.06 6.30 19.94
N ALA A 69 3.50 6.68 18.73
CA ALA A 69 2.65 6.71 17.55
C ALA A 69 2.09 5.30 17.23
N VAL A 70 2.94 4.27 17.25
CA VAL A 70 2.50 2.88 17.03
C VAL A 70 1.52 2.46 18.11
N ASN A 71 1.80 2.70 19.39
CA ASN A 71 0.88 2.32 20.48
C ASN A 71 -0.48 3.02 20.37
N THR A 72 -0.50 4.29 19.95
CA THR A 72 -1.74 5.06 19.77
C THR A 72 -2.60 4.50 18.63
N TYR A 73 -1.99 4.11 17.50
CA TYR A 73 -2.74 3.74 16.29
C TYR A 73 -2.84 2.23 16.02
N ALA A 74 -2.09 1.40 16.73
CA ALA A 74 -2.18 -0.07 16.63
C ALA A 74 -3.60 -0.63 16.82
N PRO A 75 -4.45 -0.10 17.72
CA PRO A 75 -5.84 -0.56 17.83
C PRO A 75 -6.68 -0.38 16.55
N PHE A 76 -6.28 0.52 15.65
CA PHE A 76 -6.93 0.74 14.35
C PHE A 76 -6.27 -0.05 13.21
N GLY A 77 -5.36 -0.97 13.54
CA GLY A 77 -4.65 -1.84 12.60
C GLY A 77 -3.42 -1.20 11.96
N PHE A 78 -2.98 -0.03 12.42
CA PHE A 78 -1.76 0.59 11.91
C PHE A 78 -0.51 -0.05 12.51
N HIS A 79 0.50 -0.21 11.67
CA HIS A 79 1.86 -0.57 12.07
C HIS A 79 2.85 0.45 11.51
N TRP A 80 4.08 0.36 12.01
CA TRP A 80 5.17 1.16 11.47
C TRP A 80 5.51 0.69 10.06
N ALA A 81 5.42 1.58 9.08
CA ALA A 81 5.61 1.24 7.68
C ALA A 81 6.97 0.60 7.43
N LYS A 82 6.99 -0.36 6.50
CA LYS A 82 8.18 -1.02 5.98
C LYS A 82 8.65 -0.35 4.70
N ARG A 83 9.88 -0.65 4.29
CA ARG A 83 10.46 -0.17 3.04
C ARG A 83 9.55 -0.38 1.83
N VAL A 84 9.02 -1.59 1.64
CA VAL A 84 8.16 -1.91 0.47
C VAL A 84 6.90 -1.04 0.44
N GLU A 85 6.25 -0.84 1.58
CA GLU A 85 5.02 -0.04 1.69
C GLU A 85 5.31 1.44 1.40
N VAL A 86 6.42 1.97 1.91
CA VAL A 86 6.86 3.34 1.61
C VAL A 86 7.26 3.50 0.14
N SER A 87 7.88 2.47 -0.46
CA SER A 87 8.15 2.46 -1.90
C SER A 87 6.87 2.52 -2.73
N ASP A 88 5.86 1.71 -2.38
CA ASP A 88 4.55 1.72 -3.03
C ASP A 88 3.87 3.10 -2.90
N LEU A 89 4.02 3.76 -1.76
CA LEU A 89 3.55 5.12 -1.55
C LEU A 89 4.24 6.10 -2.51
N PHE A 90 5.57 6.09 -2.62
CA PHE A 90 6.26 6.98 -3.55
C PHE A 90 5.90 6.71 -5.02
N ASP A 91 5.77 5.44 -5.39
CA ASP A 91 5.33 5.03 -6.73
C ASP A 91 3.94 5.58 -7.06
N ALA A 92 3.03 5.64 -6.09
CA ALA A 92 1.70 6.25 -6.26
C ALA A 92 1.73 7.75 -6.60
N PHE A 93 2.82 8.45 -6.30
CA PHE A 93 3.07 9.84 -6.71
C PHE A 93 4.07 9.94 -7.88
N GLY A 94 4.46 8.81 -8.48
CA GLY A 94 5.44 8.74 -9.56
C GLY A 94 6.89 9.03 -9.12
N ILE A 95 7.17 9.01 -7.82
CA ILE A 95 8.50 9.25 -7.26
C ILE A 95 9.24 7.92 -7.19
N THR A 96 10.39 7.80 -7.86
CA THR A 96 11.19 6.58 -7.77
C THR A 96 11.86 6.50 -6.40
N TYR A 97 11.52 5.48 -5.62
CA TYR A 97 12.20 5.22 -4.36
C TYR A 97 13.68 4.88 -4.60
N ALA A 98 14.56 5.57 -3.89
CA ALA A 98 15.98 5.28 -3.86
C ALA A 98 16.49 5.33 -2.42
N SER A 99 17.30 4.33 -2.03
CA SER A 99 18.01 4.34 -0.75
C SER A 99 19.36 3.64 -0.90
N GLN A 100 20.33 4.07 -0.11
CA GLN A 100 21.66 3.47 -0.05
C GLN A 100 22.10 3.44 1.41
N ALA A 101 22.60 2.30 1.87
CA ALA A 101 23.08 2.15 3.23
C ALA A 101 24.16 3.18 3.56
N ASN A 102 24.05 3.85 4.71
CA ASN A 102 25.01 4.85 5.18
C ASN A 102 25.28 5.97 4.15
N SER A 103 24.25 6.42 3.45
CA SER A 103 24.34 7.51 2.49
C SER A 103 23.03 8.30 2.47
N VAL A 104 23.11 9.54 2.01
CA VAL A 104 21.94 10.34 1.69
C VAL A 104 21.77 10.36 0.18
N VAL A 105 20.61 9.90 -0.30
CA VAL A 105 20.30 9.73 -1.72
C VAL A 105 19.18 10.69 -2.10
N SER A 106 19.40 11.50 -3.14
CA SER A 106 18.31 12.26 -3.77
C SER A 106 17.38 11.29 -4.49
N MET A 107 16.07 11.49 -4.33
CA MET A 107 15.05 10.76 -5.09
C MET A 107 14.70 11.43 -6.42
N ALA A 108 15.36 12.55 -6.76
CA ALA A 108 15.19 13.30 -8.00
C ALA A 108 13.71 13.61 -8.36
N ALA A 109 12.86 13.80 -7.35
CA ALA A 109 11.43 14.08 -7.55
C ALA A 109 11.22 15.45 -8.22
N THR A 110 10.40 15.49 -9.27
CA THR A 110 10.02 16.74 -9.93
C THR A 110 9.23 17.65 -8.98
N VAL A 111 9.16 18.95 -9.28
CA VAL A 111 8.39 19.91 -8.46
C VAL A 111 6.92 19.49 -8.34
N ALA A 112 6.31 19.05 -9.45
CA ALA A 112 4.91 18.63 -9.45
C ALA A 112 4.65 17.42 -8.54
N GLN A 113 5.54 16.42 -8.58
CA GLN A 113 5.44 15.23 -7.72
C GLN A 113 5.59 15.60 -6.24
N ARG A 114 6.56 16.46 -5.93
CA ARG A 114 6.78 16.96 -4.57
C ARG A 114 5.58 17.72 -4.02
N SER A 115 5.02 18.64 -4.81
CA SER A 115 3.83 19.38 -4.42
C SER A 115 2.65 18.43 -4.18
N SER A 116 2.38 17.51 -5.09
CA SER A 116 1.29 16.53 -4.92
C SER A 116 1.47 15.65 -3.68
N PHE A 117 2.69 15.20 -3.39
CA PHE A 117 3.00 14.39 -2.21
C PHE A 117 2.74 15.17 -0.92
N ILE A 118 3.19 16.42 -0.88
CA ILE A 118 3.09 17.31 0.29
C ILE A 118 1.63 17.74 0.53
N ASP A 119 0.91 18.12 -0.52
CA ASP A 119 -0.50 18.51 -0.44
C ASP A 119 -1.36 17.37 0.12
N GLN A 120 -1.03 16.13 -0.24
CA GLN A 120 -1.78 14.94 0.15
C GLN A 120 -1.47 14.46 1.59
N LEU A 121 -0.28 14.76 2.09
CA LEU A 121 0.21 14.30 3.40
C LEU A 121 0.23 15.40 4.47
N GLY A 122 -0.41 16.55 4.19
CA GLY A 122 -0.81 17.52 5.20
C GLY A 122 0.31 18.30 5.88
N SER A 123 1.51 18.38 5.29
CA SER A 123 2.62 19.10 5.94
C SER A 123 3.61 19.72 4.96
N GLY A 124 4.21 20.86 5.35
CA GLY A 124 5.32 21.48 4.65
C GLY A 124 6.61 20.65 4.77
N SER A 125 7.76 21.29 4.97
CA SER A 125 9.02 20.56 5.13
C SER A 125 9.00 19.65 6.37
N VAL A 126 9.23 18.35 6.19
CA VAL A 126 9.11 17.31 7.22
C VAL A 126 10.16 16.22 7.05
N VAL A 127 10.57 15.61 8.16
CA VAL A 127 11.43 14.41 8.18
C VAL A 127 10.59 13.23 8.71
N LEU A 128 10.60 12.10 8.01
CA LEU A 128 9.69 10.99 8.25
C LEU A 128 10.43 9.67 8.35
N GLY A 129 10.23 8.95 9.45
CA GLY A 129 10.90 7.67 9.71
C GLY A 129 10.07 6.43 9.35
N TRP A 130 10.71 5.40 8.80
CA TRP A 130 10.16 4.05 8.60
C TRP A 130 11.18 2.95 8.95
N LEU A 131 10.70 1.71 9.04
CA LEU A 131 11.56 0.53 9.14
C LEU A 131 12.19 0.25 7.77
N ASP A 132 13.49 0.48 7.66
CA ASP A 132 14.23 0.09 6.47
C ASP A 132 14.95 -1.24 6.68
N ASP A 133 14.87 -2.10 5.67
CA ASP A 133 15.42 -3.46 5.68
C ASP A 133 16.94 -3.46 5.42
N LEU A 134 17.53 -2.29 5.15
CA LEU A 134 18.94 -2.13 4.77
C LEU A 134 19.92 -2.04 5.95
N THR A 135 19.42 -2.05 7.18
CA THR A 135 20.25 -1.96 8.39
C THR A 135 19.69 -2.89 9.47
N THR A 136 20.56 -3.39 10.37
CA THR A 136 20.19 -4.30 11.47
C THR A 136 18.94 -3.82 12.20
N ALA A 137 18.15 -4.72 12.81
CA ALA A 137 16.80 -4.51 13.37
C ALA A 137 16.55 -3.30 14.32
N SER A 138 17.56 -2.47 14.59
CA SER A 138 17.55 -1.27 15.42
C SER A 138 17.73 0.03 14.63
N ALA A 139 17.70 -0.02 13.30
CA ALA A 139 18.08 1.08 12.45
C ALA A 139 16.94 1.50 11.52
N HIS A 140 16.76 2.81 11.35
CA HIS A 140 15.60 3.43 10.73
C HIS A 140 16.07 4.35 9.60
N THR A 141 15.31 4.39 8.53
CA THR A 141 15.57 5.33 7.43
C THR A 141 14.60 6.49 7.54
N TYR A 142 15.10 7.66 7.20
CA TYR A 142 14.34 8.89 7.21
C TYR A 142 14.26 9.48 5.81
N THR A 143 13.08 9.96 5.42
CA THR A 143 12.89 10.78 4.23
C THR A 143 12.83 12.20 4.72
N CYS A 144 13.66 13.06 4.16
CA CYS A 144 13.47 14.48 4.27
C CYS A 144 12.71 14.97 3.03
N VAL A 145 11.55 15.58 3.27
CA VAL A 145 10.68 16.17 2.26
C VAL A 145 10.65 17.69 2.50
N SER A 146 10.96 18.49 1.49
CA SER A 146 10.88 19.95 1.54
C SER A 146 10.48 20.52 0.18
N ILE A 147 9.72 21.61 0.17
CA ILE A 147 9.32 22.32 -1.06
C ILE A 147 10.45 23.21 -1.58
N ASN A 148 11.12 23.94 -0.68
CA ASN A 148 11.99 25.06 -1.05
C ASN A 148 13.47 24.82 -0.73
N ALA A 149 13.78 24.46 0.52
CA ALA A 149 15.13 24.15 1.00
C ALA A 149 15.02 23.50 2.39
N GLY A 150 16.03 22.74 2.82
CA GLY A 150 16.06 22.16 4.17
C GLY A 150 16.43 20.68 4.22
N CYS A 151 16.38 20.01 3.07
CA CYS A 151 16.93 18.68 2.88
C CYS A 151 18.20 18.80 2.02
N SER A 152 19.19 17.94 2.29
CA SER A 152 20.45 17.84 1.55
C SER A 152 20.70 16.37 1.25
N PRO A 153 21.19 15.98 0.05
CA PRO A 153 21.71 16.83 -1.04
C PRO A 153 20.62 17.50 -1.88
N ASP A 154 19.37 17.09 -1.72
CA ASP A 154 18.22 17.60 -2.46
C ASP A 154 17.03 17.79 -1.53
N VAL A 155 16.05 18.60 -1.96
CA VAL A 155 14.82 18.91 -1.23
C VAL A 155 13.90 17.70 -1.02
N PHE A 156 14.16 16.59 -1.71
CA PHE A 156 13.50 15.30 -1.49
C PHE A 156 14.56 14.19 -1.46
N SER A 157 14.96 13.77 -0.25
CA SER A 157 16.10 12.87 -0.06
C SER A 157 15.79 11.79 0.98
N ASN A 158 16.31 10.58 0.75
CA ASN A 158 16.31 9.51 1.74
C ASN A 158 17.66 9.42 2.43
N ASN A 159 17.64 9.28 3.75
CA ASN A 159 18.82 9.08 4.57
C ASN A 159 18.73 7.75 5.32
N SER A 160 19.69 6.87 5.04
CA SER A 160 19.94 5.65 5.83
C SER A 160 20.80 6.00 7.05
N PRO A 161 20.58 5.39 8.23
CA PRO A 161 20.42 6.01 9.56
C PRO A 161 21.52 6.94 10.12
N ASN A 162 22.63 7.16 9.43
CA ASN A 162 23.85 7.73 10.02
C ASN A 162 24.04 9.25 9.86
N PHE A 163 23.26 9.93 9.01
CA PHE A 163 23.52 11.36 8.73
C PHE A 163 22.49 12.32 9.33
N TRP A 164 21.21 11.95 9.35
CA TRP A 164 20.10 12.80 9.77
C TRP A 164 18.99 12.00 10.47
N PRO A 165 18.37 12.57 11.52
CA PRO A 165 18.74 13.82 12.17
C PRO A 165 19.79 13.58 13.28
N THR A 166 20.81 14.45 13.36
CA THR A 166 21.50 14.76 14.63
C THR A 166 20.60 15.56 15.59
N PHE A 167 19.39 15.92 15.15
CA PHE A 167 18.38 16.67 15.87
C PHE A 167 17.28 15.76 16.45
N PRO A 168 17.31 15.45 17.74
CA PRO A 168 16.08 15.16 18.48
C PRO A 168 15.35 16.50 18.67
N GLY A 169 14.58 16.93 17.67
CA GLY A 169 13.91 18.23 17.67
C GLY A 169 12.54 18.18 17.01
N SER A 170 11.52 17.78 17.79
CA SER A 170 10.08 18.11 17.72
C SER A 170 9.29 18.06 16.38
N SER A 171 9.89 17.75 15.23
CA SER A 171 9.21 17.81 13.92
C SER A 171 9.33 16.53 13.08
N THR A 172 9.99 15.48 13.58
CA THR A 172 10.03 14.19 12.88
C THR A 172 8.67 13.49 13.02
N GLY A 173 8.09 13.06 11.90
CA GLY A 173 6.91 12.21 11.86
C GLY A 173 7.27 10.74 11.62
N VAL A 174 6.26 9.88 11.66
CA VAL A 174 6.39 8.43 11.47
C VAL A 174 5.40 7.99 10.42
N TYR A 175 5.85 7.24 9.41
CA TYR A 175 4.93 6.61 8.47
C TYR A 175 4.21 5.45 9.16
N LEU A 176 2.90 5.61 9.38
CA LEU A 176 2.04 4.54 9.85
C LEU A 176 1.14 4.10 8.71
N VAL A 177 1.07 2.80 8.50
CA VAL A 177 0.29 2.20 7.41
C VAL A 177 -0.58 1.07 7.94
N ARG A 178 -1.73 0.85 7.31
CA ARG A 178 -2.53 -0.36 7.46
C ARG A 178 -2.96 -0.88 6.10
N ALA A 179 -3.11 -2.19 6.00
CA ALA A 179 -3.77 -2.81 4.86
C ALA A 179 -5.28 -2.84 5.10
N VAL A 180 -6.05 -2.45 4.10
CA VAL A 180 -7.51 -2.51 4.10
C VAL A 180 -7.95 -3.40 2.95
N PRO A 181 -8.81 -4.40 3.19
CA PRO A 181 -9.38 -5.18 2.11
C PRO A 181 -10.14 -4.24 1.17
N GLU A 182 -9.99 -4.44 -0.13
CA GLU A 182 -10.79 -3.72 -1.11
C GLU A 182 -12.27 -3.93 -0.77
N ALA A 183 -13.04 -2.84 -0.72
CA ALA A 183 -14.47 -2.96 -0.51
C ALA A 183 -15.02 -3.89 -1.60
N PRO A 184 -15.86 -4.89 -1.26
CA PRO A 184 -16.36 -5.82 -2.23
C PRO A 184 -17.01 -5.03 -3.37
N THR A 185 -16.42 -5.14 -4.56
CA THR A 185 -16.94 -4.45 -5.72
C THR A 185 -18.37 -4.93 -5.98
N TRP A 186 -19.19 -4.08 -6.60
CA TRP A 186 -20.54 -4.48 -7.03
C TRP A 186 -20.50 -5.76 -7.86
N ALA A 187 -19.42 -6.01 -8.61
CA ALA A 187 -19.20 -7.25 -9.35
C ALA A 187 -19.10 -8.48 -8.43
N ALA A 188 -18.37 -8.40 -7.32
CA ALA A 188 -18.30 -9.47 -6.31
C ALA A 188 -19.67 -9.70 -5.64
N MET A 189 -20.41 -8.63 -5.34
CA MET A 189 -21.76 -8.75 -4.79
C MET A 189 -22.74 -9.41 -5.78
N LEU A 190 -22.71 -9.00 -7.05
CA LEU A 190 -23.56 -9.57 -8.11
C LEU A 190 -23.23 -11.03 -8.39
N GLY A 191 -21.94 -11.41 -8.40
CA GLY A 191 -21.51 -12.80 -8.51
C GLY A 191 -22.01 -13.66 -7.35
N GLY A 192 -21.94 -13.14 -6.12
CA GLY A 192 -22.50 -13.79 -4.93
C GLY A 192 -24.01 -14.01 -5.03
N LEU A 193 -24.75 -13.00 -5.49
CA LEU A 193 -26.21 -13.09 -5.69
C LEU A 193 -26.58 -14.08 -6.80
N ALA A 194 -25.84 -14.13 -7.90
CA ALA A 194 -26.06 -15.10 -8.98
C ALA A 194 -25.81 -16.55 -8.52
N GLY A 195 -24.75 -16.76 -7.73
CA GLY A 195 -24.48 -18.06 -7.09
C GLY A 195 -25.61 -18.47 -6.13
N LEU A 196 -26.12 -17.53 -5.33
CA LEU A 196 -27.24 -17.78 -4.43
C LEU A 196 -28.53 -18.14 -5.18
N ALA A 197 -28.82 -17.43 -6.28
CA ALA A 197 -29.98 -17.69 -7.13
C ALA A 197 -29.94 -19.09 -7.77
N LEU A 198 -28.76 -19.56 -8.20
CA LEU A 198 -28.56 -20.91 -8.73
C LEU A 198 -28.79 -21.99 -7.66
N LEU A 199 -28.34 -21.75 -6.43
CA LEU A 199 -28.56 -22.65 -5.30
C LEU A 199 -30.04 -22.71 -4.91
N MET A 200 -30.73 -21.57 -4.89
CA MET A 200 -32.17 -21.54 -4.64
C MET A 200 -32.92 -22.32 -5.72
N ARG A 201 -32.56 -22.18 -7.00
CA ARG A 201 -33.24 -22.88 -8.11
C ARG A 201 -33.17 -24.41 -8.02
N ARG A 202 -32.07 -24.97 -7.48
CA ARG A 202 -31.94 -26.42 -7.23
C ARG A 202 -32.90 -26.96 -6.16
N ARG A 203 -33.33 -26.11 -5.23
CA ARG A 203 -34.20 -26.54 -4.12
C ARG A 203 -35.68 -26.67 -4.52
N TRP A 204 -36.09 -26.05 -5.64
CA TRP A 204 -37.47 -26.05 -6.12
C TRP A 204 -37.77 -27.12 -7.19
N VAL A 205 -36.77 -27.82 -7.73
CA VAL A 205 -36.97 -28.84 -8.78
C VAL A 205 -37.13 -30.25 -8.21
N GLY A 206 -37.17 -30.39 -6.87
CA GLY A 206 -37.27 -31.68 -6.18
C GLY A 206 -38.58 -31.91 -5.41
N VAL A 207 -39.63 -31.11 -5.65
CA VAL A 207 -40.98 -31.30 -5.08
C VAL A 207 -41.97 -31.52 -6.20
#